data_AF-A0A950MTN8-F1
#
_entry.id   AF-A0A950MTN8-F1
#
_cell.length_a   1.000
_cell.length_b   1.000
_cell.length_c   1.000
_cell.angle_alpha   90.00
_cell.angle_beta   90.00
_cell.angle_gamma   90.00
#
_symmetry.space_group_name_H-M   'P 1'
#
loop_
_entity.id
_entity.type
_entity.pdbx_description
1 polymer ?
#
loop_
_entity_poly.entity_id
_entity_poly.type
_entity_poly.pdbx_seq_one_letter_code
_entity_poly.pdbx_strand_id
1 'polypeptide(L)'
;VHSFDGIVLGPGPGRPRDAGRTLDVLRWAVAAKQPVLGVCLGLQAIGEFFGARLDHAPRLMHGKVSAIEHDGSGLFQGVPSRFQATRYHSLCLSNDNLPAELQVNARSEDRVIQGVACPSLRIHGVQFHPESVISQHGEKLFANFLQIVRGA
;
A
#
# COMPACT_ATOMS: atom_id res chain seq x y z
N VAL A 1 -1.45 -17.31 22.67
CA VAL A 1 -0.81 -17.15 21.34
C VAL A 1 -1.88 -16.58 20.44
N HIS A 2 -1.82 -15.29 20.09
CA HIS A 2 -2.72 -14.76 19.08
C HIS A 2 -2.11 -15.08 17.72
N SER A 3 -2.67 -16.07 17.02
CA SER A 3 -2.39 -16.32 15.61
C SER A 3 -3.29 -15.40 14.79
N PHE A 4 -2.70 -14.62 13.91
CA PHE A 4 -3.42 -13.81 12.92
C PHE A 4 -3.22 -14.45 11.55
N ASP A 5 -4.19 -14.30 10.63
CA ASP A 5 -4.08 -14.82 9.25
C ASP A 5 -3.51 -13.76 8.29
N GLY A 6 -3.66 -12.48 8.61
CA GLY A 6 -3.07 -11.36 7.88
C GLY A 6 -3.01 -10.10 8.74
N ILE A 7 -2.19 -9.13 8.33
CA ILE A 7 -2.08 -7.82 8.98
C ILE A 7 -2.50 -6.73 8.00
N VAL A 8 -3.31 -5.79 8.48
CA VAL A 8 -3.60 -4.55 7.75
C VAL A 8 -3.02 -3.37 8.54
N LEU A 9 -2.09 -2.65 7.93
CA LEU A 9 -1.55 -1.39 8.45
C LEU A 9 -2.36 -0.26 7.85
N GLY A 10 -3.22 0.34 8.67
CA GLY A 10 -4.13 1.39 8.25
C GLY A 10 -3.47 2.75 7.96
N PRO A 11 -4.27 3.73 7.53
CA PRO A 11 -3.81 5.10 7.34
C PRO A 11 -3.51 5.79 8.69
N GLY A 12 -2.74 6.88 8.63
CA GLY A 12 -2.47 7.71 9.81
C GLY A 12 -1.73 9.01 9.46
N PRO A 13 -1.65 9.95 10.40
CA PRO A 13 -0.91 11.20 10.21
C PRO A 13 0.60 10.99 10.38
N GLY A 14 1.39 11.96 9.93
CA GLY A 14 2.83 12.02 10.20
C GLY A 14 3.68 11.12 9.31
N ARG A 15 4.81 10.64 9.85
CA ARG A 15 5.75 9.75 9.16
C ARG A 15 5.73 8.36 9.77
N PRO A 16 6.03 7.30 9.00
CA PRO A 16 6.02 5.93 9.51
C PRO A 16 6.90 5.70 10.74
N ARG A 17 8.09 6.30 10.80
CA ARG A 17 8.98 6.22 11.98
C ARG A 17 8.36 6.75 13.28
N ASP A 18 7.41 7.67 13.17
CA ASP A 18 6.74 8.28 14.32
C ASP A 18 5.43 7.52 14.66
N ALA A 19 5.05 6.54 13.82
CA ALA A 19 3.79 5.81 13.89
C ALA A 19 3.84 4.61 14.84
N GLY A 20 4.29 4.85 16.08
CA GLY A 20 4.30 3.85 17.14
C GLY A 20 5.02 2.55 16.75
N ARG A 21 4.29 1.42 16.80
CA ARG A 21 4.84 0.07 16.57
C ARG A 21 4.80 -0.39 15.11
N THR A 22 4.45 0.48 14.16
CA THR A 22 4.23 0.09 12.75
C THR A 22 5.43 -0.64 12.15
N LEU A 23 6.65 -0.12 12.33
CA LEU A 23 7.87 -0.75 11.81
C LEU A 23 8.22 -2.06 12.53
N ASP A 24 7.93 -2.16 13.83
CA ASP A 24 8.14 -3.39 14.60
C ASP A 24 7.17 -4.50 14.16
N VAL A 25 5.92 -4.14 13.87
CA VAL A 25 4.92 -5.06 13.31
C VAL A 25 5.36 -5.56 11.94
N LEU A 26 5.88 -4.69 11.06
CA LEU A 26 6.44 -5.13 9.78
C LEU A 26 7.62 -6.09 9.97
N ARG A 27 8.54 -5.78 10.88
CA ARG A 27 9.68 -6.64 11.19
C ARG A 27 9.23 -8.03 11.66
N TRP A 28 8.26 -8.08 12.56
CA TRP A 28 7.66 -9.33 13.03
C TRP A 28 6.97 -10.08 11.89
N ALA A 29 6.16 -9.38 11.08
CA ALA A 29 5.44 -9.97 9.97
C ALA A 29 6.39 -10.61 8.96
N VAL A 30 7.48 -9.95 8.60
CA VAL A 30 8.52 -10.51 7.71
C VAL A 30 9.15 -11.76 8.32
N ALA A 31 9.54 -11.72 9.60
CA ALA A 31 10.13 -12.88 10.28
C ALA A 31 9.17 -14.08 10.37
N ALA A 32 7.88 -13.81 10.61
CA ALA A 32 6.82 -14.81 10.67
C ALA A 32 6.26 -15.20 9.28
N LYS A 33 6.75 -14.55 8.20
CA LYS A 33 6.20 -14.66 6.84
C LYS A 33 4.70 -14.36 6.75
N GLN A 34 4.22 -13.44 7.56
CA GLN A 34 2.82 -13.04 7.64
C GLN A 34 2.45 -12.10 6.48
N PRO A 35 1.30 -12.32 5.79
CA PRO A 35 0.80 -11.39 4.79
C PRO A 35 0.51 -10.01 5.38
N VAL A 36 0.86 -8.95 4.64
CA VAL A 36 0.61 -7.56 5.06
C VAL A 36 -0.02 -6.76 3.94
N LEU A 37 -1.05 -5.99 4.26
CA LEU A 37 -1.57 -4.91 3.43
C LEU A 37 -1.32 -3.56 4.12
N GLY A 38 -0.59 -2.67 3.49
CA GLY A 38 -0.41 -1.28 3.93
C GLY A 38 -1.30 -0.30 3.18
N VAL A 39 -2.05 0.54 3.90
CA VAL A 39 -2.90 1.58 3.33
C VAL A 39 -2.36 2.95 3.73
N CYS A 40 -2.12 3.82 2.74
CA CYS A 40 -1.60 5.18 2.94
C CYS A 40 -0.30 5.20 3.77
N LEU A 41 -0.36 5.56 5.06
CA LEU A 41 0.79 5.49 5.97
C LEU A 41 1.35 4.06 6.06
N GLY A 42 0.52 3.03 5.94
CA GLY A 42 0.95 1.64 5.90
C GLY A 42 1.84 1.33 4.67
N LEU A 43 1.49 1.83 3.47
CA LEU A 43 2.37 1.71 2.30
C LEU A 43 3.68 2.47 2.50
N GLN A 44 3.61 3.66 3.10
CA GLN A 44 4.80 4.45 3.38
C GLN A 44 5.74 3.73 4.35
N ALA A 45 5.18 3.07 5.37
CA ALA A 45 5.92 2.26 6.32
C ALA A 45 6.56 1.05 5.67
N ILE A 46 5.85 0.37 4.75
CA ILE A 46 6.41 -0.71 3.95
C ILE A 46 7.61 -0.19 3.17
N GLY A 47 7.47 0.92 2.45
CA GLY A 47 8.57 1.52 1.70
C GLY A 47 9.77 1.85 2.58
N GLU A 48 9.56 2.57 3.68
CA GLU A 48 10.62 2.95 4.62
C GLU A 48 11.31 1.71 5.23
N PHE A 49 10.56 0.66 5.55
CA PHE A 49 11.09 -0.60 6.07
C PHE A 49 12.06 -1.28 5.09
N PHE A 50 11.76 -1.26 3.78
CA PHE A 50 12.67 -1.77 2.74
C PHE A 50 13.77 -0.78 2.35
N GLY A 51 13.80 0.43 2.95
CA GLY A 51 14.80 1.45 2.67
C GLY A 51 14.45 2.43 1.55
N ALA A 52 13.20 2.44 1.07
CA ALA A 52 12.73 3.45 0.12
C ALA A 52 12.64 4.84 0.77
N ARG A 53 12.93 5.89 -0.01
CA ARG A 53 12.78 7.28 0.45
C ARG A 53 11.33 7.74 0.37
N LEU A 54 10.90 8.54 1.34
CA LEU A 54 9.65 9.32 1.29
C LEU A 54 9.93 10.74 0.84
N ASP A 55 9.17 11.21 -0.15
CA ASP A 55 9.19 12.58 -0.66
C ASP A 55 7.82 13.24 -0.46
N HIS A 56 7.79 14.57 -0.62
CA HIS A 56 6.52 15.30 -0.67
C HIS A 56 5.77 14.97 -1.95
N ALA A 57 4.46 14.75 -1.83
CA ALA A 57 3.61 14.60 -3.01
C ALA A 57 3.64 15.90 -3.83
N PRO A 58 3.68 15.82 -5.18
CA PRO A 58 3.75 16.99 -6.06
C PRO A 58 2.53 17.92 -5.91
N ARG A 59 1.43 17.37 -5.38
CA ARG A 59 0.21 18.11 -5.03
C ARG A 59 -0.32 17.59 -3.69
N LEU A 60 -0.74 18.51 -2.83
CA LEU A 60 -1.48 18.16 -1.60
C LEU A 60 -2.84 17.58 -1.98
N MET A 61 -3.06 16.31 -1.61
CA MET A 61 -4.32 15.62 -1.80
C MET A 61 -5.00 15.45 -0.44
N HIS A 62 -6.16 16.07 -0.25
CA HIS A 62 -6.98 15.91 0.96
C HIS A 62 -8.43 15.69 0.54
N GLY A 63 -8.88 14.44 0.55
CA GLY A 63 -10.23 14.06 0.11
C GLY A 63 -10.45 14.23 -1.40
N LYS A 64 -9.38 14.21 -2.19
CA LYS A 64 -9.46 14.35 -3.65
C LYS A 64 -9.47 12.99 -4.31
N VAL A 65 -10.25 12.88 -5.38
CA VAL A 65 -10.29 11.69 -6.22
C VAL A 65 -9.23 11.82 -7.31
N SER A 66 -8.52 10.74 -7.59
CA SER A 66 -7.56 10.66 -8.69
C SER A 66 -7.73 9.37 -9.46
N ALA A 67 -7.44 9.44 -10.76
CA ALA A 67 -7.30 8.23 -11.56
C ALA A 67 -6.05 7.46 -11.13
N ILE A 68 -6.24 6.17 -10.86
CA ILE A 68 -5.20 5.19 -10.57
C ILE A 68 -5.13 4.24 -11.77
N GLU A 69 -3.92 3.97 -12.24
CA GLU A 69 -3.62 2.99 -13.27
C GLU A 69 -2.72 1.90 -12.69
N HIS A 70 -2.98 0.63 -13.01
CA HIS A 70 -2.23 -0.51 -12.49
C HIS A 70 -2.01 -1.60 -13.55
N ASP A 71 -1.07 -2.51 -13.29
CA ASP A 71 -0.73 -3.62 -14.20
C ASP A 71 -1.60 -4.88 -14.00
N GLY A 72 -2.43 -4.92 -12.95
CA GLY A 72 -3.36 -6.02 -12.66
C GLY A 72 -2.75 -7.14 -11.83
N SER A 73 -1.50 -6.99 -11.39
CA SER A 73 -0.81 -7.94 -10.54
C SER A 73 -1.22 -7.84 -9.07
N GLY A 74 -1.07 -8.96 -8.35
CA GLY A 74 -1.24 -9.03 -6.91
C GLY A 74 -2.60 -8.53 -6.44
N LEU A 75 -2.59 -7.50 -5.58
CA LEU A 75 -3.80 -6.91 -5.02
C LEU A 75 -4.81 -6.45 -6.10
N PHE A 76 -4.35 -6.10 -7.29
CA PHE A 76 -5.18 -5.55 -8.37
C PHE A 76 -5.79 -6.61 -9.29
N GLN A 77 -5.68 -7.90 -8.97
CA GLN A 77 -6.20 -8.98 -9.81
C GLN A 77 -7.72 -8.83 -10.06
N GLY A 78 -8.10 -8.77 -11.34
CA GLY A 78 -9.50 -8.63 -11.75
C GLY A 78 -10.14 -7.27 -11.42
N VAL A 79 -9.33 -6.26 -11.10
CA VAL A 79 -9.77 -4.85 -11.02
C VAL A 79 -9.58 -4.20 -12.40
N PRO A 80 -10.49 -3.32 -12.87
CA PRO A 80 -10.27 -2.57 -14.10
C PRO A 80 -8.98 -1.74 -14.02
N SER A 81 -8.14 -1.85 -15.07
CA SER A 81 -6.77 -1.30 -15.09
C SER A 81 -6.67 0.18 -14.76
N ARG A 82 -7.75 0.95 -14.97
CA ARG A 82 -7.87 2.35 -14.56
C ARG A 82 -9.16 2.58 -13.79
N PHE A 83 -9.06 3.16 -12.59
CA PHE A 83 -10.21 3.48 -11.73
C PHE A 83 -9.99 4.74 -10.89
N GLN A 84 -11.06 5.25 -10.26
CA GLN A 84 -11.02 6.44 -9.41
C GLN A 84 -10.87 6.05 -7.94
N ALA A 85 -9.92 6.67 -7.23
CA ALA A 85 -9.69 6.43 -5.81
C ALA A 85 -9.43 7.72 -5.03
N THR A 86 -9.80 7.72 -3.75
CA THR A 86 -9.59 8.86 -2.86
C THR A 86 -8.17 8.90 -2.29
N ARG A 87 -7.56 10.09 -2.28
CA ARG A 87 -6.21 10.36 -1.77
C ARG A 87 -6.24 11.43 -0.66
N TYR A 88 -5.50 11.19 0.41
CA TYR A 88 -5.41 12.09 1.59
C TYR A 88 -3.96 12.44 2.01
N HIS A 89 -2.97 12.14 1.18
CA HIS A 89 -1.57 12.13 1.59
C HIS A 89 -0.76 13.34 1.09
N SER A 90 0.13 13.83 1.96
CA SER A 90 1.12 14.87 1.66
C SER A 90 2.52 14.32 1.40
N LEU A 91 2.76 13.06 1.78
CA LEU A 91 3.98 12.29 1.50
C LEU A 91 3.66 11.14 0.56
N CYS A 92 4.65 10.69 -0.20
CA CYS A 92 4.59 9.48 -1.01
C CYS A 92 5.98 8.84 -1.13
N LEU A 93 6.03 7.60 -1.59
CA LEU A 93 7.31 6.99 -1.95
C LEU A 93 7.96 7.75 -3.11
N SER A 94 9.27 7.93 -3.02
CA SER A 94 10.08 8.45 -4.12
C SER A 94 10.10 7.47 -5.28
N ASN A 95 10.20 8.01 -6.49
CA ASN A 95 10.48 7.19 -7.67
C ASN A 95 11.96 6.81 -7.79
N ASP A 96 12.83 7.50 -7.05
CA ASP A 96 14.27 7.30 -7.12
C ASP A 96 14.70 6.21 -6.15
N ASN A 97 15.63 5.35 -6.59
CA ASN A 97 16.29 4.35 -5.75
C ASN A 97 15.31 3.44 -4.97
N LEU A 98 14.22 3.02 -5.61
CA LEU A 98 13.33 2.04 -5.02
C LEU A 98 14.07 0.70 -4.82
N PRO A 99 13.95 0.08 -3.63
CA PRO A 99 14.47 -1.27 -3.39
C PRO A 99 13.90 -2.27 -4.39
N ALA A 100 14.74 -3.20 -4.85
CA ALA A 100 14.36 -4.18 -5.89
C ALA A 100 13.26 -5.15 -5.43
N GLU A 101 13.10 -5.30 -4.12
CA GLU A 101 12.05 -6.10 -3.48
C GLU A 101 10.65 -5.50 -3.64
N LEU A 102 10.56 -4.18 -3.89
CA LEU A 102 9.30 -3.46 -4.05
C LEU A 102 8.99 -3.24 -5.53
N GLN A 103 8.10 -4.08 -6.06
CA GLN A 103 7.57 -3.95 -7.41
C GLN A 103 6.45 -2.91 -7.41
N VAL A 104 6.65 -1.79 -8.09
CA VAL A 104 5.58 -0.79 -8.30
C VAL A 104 4.59 -1.32 -9.32
N ASN A 105 3.34 -1.44 -8.92
CA ASN A 105 2.28 -2.00 -9.76
C ASN A 105 1.04 -1.11 -9.89
N ALA A 106 1.03 0.08 -9.29
CA ALA A 106 0.04 1.12 -9.59
C ALA A 106 0.61 2.53 -9.45
N ARG A 107 0.08 3.46 -10.26
CA ARG A 107 0.46 4.89 -10.29
C ARG A 107 -0.77 5.77 -10.54
N SER A 108 -0.70 7.02 -10.10
CA SER A 108 -1.68 8.05 -10.46
C SER A 108 -1.21 8.86 -11.67
N GLU A 109 -2.10 9.67 -12.24
CA GLU A 109 -1.81 10.54 -13.40
C GLU A 109 -0.63 11.51 -13.18
N ASP A 110 -0.38 11.90 -11.93
CA ASP A 110 0.76 12.73 -11.51
C ASP A 110 2.04 11.91 -11.28
N ARG A 111 2.07 10.65 -11.73
CA ARG A 111 3.16 9.67 -11.61
C ARG A 111 3.55 9.28 -10.19
N VAL A 112 2.75 9.64 -9.19
CA VAL A 112 2.95 9.17 -7.82
C VAL A 112 2.71 7.67 -7.75
N ILE A 113 3.54 6.96 -7.01
CA ILE A 113 3.39 5.53 -6.73
C ILE A 113 2.13 5.33 -5.90
N GLN A 114 1.21 4.52 -6.41
CA GLN A 114 -0.08 4.23 -5.80
C GLN A 114 -0.21 2.79 -5.31
N GLY A 115 0.65 1.90 -5.78
CA GLY A 115 0.66 0.50 -5.39
C GLY A 115 2.08 -0.07 -5.44
N VAL A 116 2.40 -0.90 -4.45
CA VAL A 116 3.62 -1.70 -4.40
C VAL A 116 3.31 -3.13 -3.98
N ALA A 117 4.13 -4.07 -4.42
CA ALA A 117 4.09 -5.47 -4.01
C ALA A 117 5.50 -6.00 -3.72
N CYS A 118 5.62 -6.84 -2.70
CA CYS A 118 6.75 -7.72 -2.47
C CYS A 118 6.23 -9.17 -2.46
N PRO A 119 6.13 -9.83 -3.63
CA PRO A 119 5.46 -11.13 -3.75
C PRO A 119 6.09 -12.23 -2.89
N SER A 120 7.42 -12.22 -2.75
CA SER A 120 8.17 -13.21 -1.96
C SER A 120 7.82 -13.18 -0.46
N LEU A 121 7.28 -12.06 0.02
CA LEU A 121 6.87 -11.88 1.42
C LEU A 121 5.35 -11.73 1.59
N ARG A 122 4.56 -11.78 0.51
CA ARG A 122 3.10 -11.54 0.51
C ARG A 122 2.74 -10.17 1.12
N ILE A 123 3.56 -9.17 0.84
CA ILE A 123 3.37 -7.79 1.31
C ILE A 123 2.88 -6.95 0.14
N HIS A 124 1.78 -6.24 0.36
CA HIS A 124 1.19 -5.32 -0.60
C HIS A 124 0.94 -3.97 0.07
N GLY A 125 1.00 -2.90 -0.71
CA GLY A 125 0.65 -1.58 -0.24
C GLY A 125 -0.14 -0.81 -1.29
N VAL A 126 -1.03 0.06 -0.83
CA VAL A 126 -1.69 1.09 -1.64
C VAL A 126 -1.60 2.46 -0.96
N GLN A 127 -1.38 3.50 -1.75
CA GLN A 127 -1.20 4.86 -1.24
C GLN A 127 -2.53 5.62 -1.14
N PHE A 128 -3.49 5.27 -1.99
CA PHE A 128 -4.89 5.70 -1.90
C PHE A 128 -5.64 4.95 -0.80
N HIS A 129 -6.90 5.33 -0.56
CA HIS A 129 -7.74 4.80 0.50
C HIS A 129 -8.82 3.88 -0.09
N PRO A 130 -8.58 2.55 -0.21
CA PRO A 130 -9.58 1.61 -0.72
C PRO A 130 -10.79 1.47 0.21
N GLU A 131 -10.66 1.84 1.48
CA GLU A 131 -11.73 1.83 2.48
C GLU A 131 -12.71 3.01 2.37
N SER A 132 -12.33 4.08 1.65
CA SER A 132 -13.20 5.23 1.43
C SER A 132 -14.36 4.85 0.53
N VAL A 133 -15.60 5.19 0.93
CA VAL A 133 -16.84 4.96 0.16
C VAL A 133 -16.81 5.55 -1.26
N ILE A 134 -16.01 6.58 -1.49
CA ILE A 134 -15.86 7.24 -2.79
C ILE A 134 -14.92 6.43 -3.72
N SER A 135 -14.02 5.62 -3.17
CA SER A 135 -13.05 4.85 -3.96
C SER A 135 -13.75 3.69 -4.66
N GLN A 136 -13.45 3.51 -5.94
CA GLN A 136 -13.95 2.38 -6.70
C GLN A 136 -13.18 1.10 -6.32
N HIS A 137 -13.88 -0.04 -6.37
CA HIS A 137 -13.31 -1.39 -6.24
C HIS A 137 -12.62 -1.71 -4.90
N GLY A 138 -12.83 -0.92 -3.84
CA GLY A 138 -12.26 -1.16 -2.51
C GLY A 138 -12.51 -2.57 -1.97
N GLU A 139 -13.76 -3.02 -2.00
CA GLU A 139 -14.15 -4.37 -1.56
C GLU A 139 -13.42 -5.48 -2.32
N LYS A 140 -13.22 -5.29 -3.64
CA LYS A 140 -12.50 -6.26 -4.48
C LYS A 140 -11.01 -6.33 -4.09
N LEU A 141 -10.37 -5.19 -3.82
CA LEU A 141 -8.98 -5.13 -3.35
C LEU A 141 -8.83 -5.87 -2.02
N PHE A 142 -9.73 -5.64 -1.06
CA PHE A 142 -9.71 -6.39 0.21
C PHE A 142 -9.99 -7.88 0.02
N ALA A 143 -10.93 -8.25 -0.86
CA ALA A 143 -11.19 -9.65 -1.19
C ALA A 143 -9.94 -10.33 -1.78
N ASN A 144 -9.20 -9.64 -2.65
CA ASN A 144 -7.94 -10.14 -3.20
C ASN A 144 -6.87 -10.31 -2.12
N PHE A 145 -6.78 -9.38 -1.15
CA PHE A 145 -5.89 -9.55 0.00
C PHE A 145 -6.24 -10.78 0.84
N LEU A 146 -7.53 -11.07 1.04
CA LEU A 146 -7.97 -12.29 1.73
C LEU A 146 -7.59 -13.57 0.97
N GLN A 147 -7.52 -13.55 -0.37
CA GLN A 147 -6.99 -14.68 -1.15
C GLN A 147 -5.48 -14.85 -0.94
N ILE A 148 -4.71 -13.75 -0.94
CA ILE A 148 -3.27 -13.76 -0.64
C ILE A 148 -3.01 -14.33 0.77
N VAL A 149 -3.86 -13.98 1.74
CA VAL A 149 -3.82 -14.54 3.10
C VAL A 149 -3.97 -16.06 3.09
N ARG A 150 -4.91 -16.58 2.30
CA ARG A 150 -5.17 -18.02 2.14
C ARG A 150 -4.09 -18.76 1.34
N GLY A 151 -3.21 -18.04 0.64
CA GLY A 151 -2.21 -18.62 -0.26
C GLY A 151 -2.81 -19.15 -1.56
N ALA A 152 -3.96 -18.59 -1.98
CA ALA A 152 -4.65 -18.92 -3.23
C ALA A 152 -4.14 -18.09 -4.42
#